data_AF-A0A6A4GWY1-F1
#
_entry.id   AF-A0A6A4GWY1-F1
#
_cell.length_a   1.000
_cell.length_b   1.000
_cell.length_c   1.000
_cell.angle_alpha   90.00
_cell.angle_beta   90.00
_cell.angle_gamma   90.00
#
_symmetry.space_group_name_H-M   'P 1'
#
loop_
_entity.id
_entity.type
_entity.pdbx_description
1 polymer ?
#
loop_
_entity_poly.entity_id
_entity_poly.type
_entity_poly.pdbx_seq_one_letter_code
_entity_poly.pdbx_strand_id
1 'polypeptide(L)'
;MPASCTVAASRAAAPYSHSNIHRYPAAPGSSDTEDEVKTTPVRRSRLTDKYEEIEAKAKRDQKRLYNLRARQTDLLTCPVCLDFAFQAQITECGHLYCAGCLATIRLRSVEEQAFTICGVCRGDLYLNPLPCRPLQDVIESIATANSLTIPDHVSNVWADRPVYVADPGMFTGTLSPTL
;
A
#
# COMPACT_ATOMS: atom_id res chain seq x y z
N MET A 1 -23.00 -32.92 -22.26
CA MET A 1 -21.90 -33.16 -23.22
C MET A 1 -20.98 -31.95 -23.21
N PRO A 2 -19.65 -32.14 -23.17
CA PRO A 2 -18.70 -31.13 -22.70
C PRO A 2 -18.15 -30.27 -23.85
N ALA A 3 -17.89 -29.00 -23.58
CA ALA A 3 -17.05 -28.16 -24.43
C ALA A 3 -15.65 -28.09 -23.82
N SER A 4 -14.78 -29.00 -24.28
CA SER A 4 -13.33 -28.92 -24.12
C SER A 4 -12.81 -27.78 -24.99
N CYS A 5 -12.04 -26.86 -24.40
CA CYS A 5 -11.20 -25.95 -25.16
C CYS A 5 -9.74 -26.31 -24.86
N THR A 6 -9.13 -26.99 -25.83
CA THR A 6 -7.71 -27.31 -25.92
C THR A 6 -6.90 -26.07 -26.29
N VAL A 7 -5.85 -25.76 -25.53
CA VAL A 7 -4.73 -24.94 -26.04
C VAL A 7 -3.45 -25.69 -25.72
N ALA A 8 -2.79 -26.17 -26.77
CA ALA A 8 -1.47 -26.80 -26.71
C ALA A 8 -0.44 -25.89 -27.38
N ALA A 9 0.79 -25.99 -26.86
CA ALA A 9 2.07 -25.56 -27.44
C ALA A 9 2.34 -24.05 -27.50
N SER A 10 3.52 -23.51 -27.23
CA SER A 10 4.82 -24.03 -26.78
C SER A 10 5.73 -22.81 -26.67
N ARG A 11 6.61 -22.75 -25.66
CA ARG A 11 8.05 -22.52 -25.86
C ARG A 11 8.79 -22.64 -24.54
N ALA A 12 9.52 -23.74 -24.43
CA ALA A 12 10.55 -23.97 -23.45
C ALA A 12 11.69 -22.95 -23.60
N ALA A 13 12.13 -22.37 -22.47
CA ALA A 13 13.44 -21.77 -22.36
C ALA A 13 14.27 -22.66 -21.42
N ALA A 14 15.16 -23.46 -22.01
CA ALA A 14 16.19 -24.24 -21.34
C ALA A 14 17.39 -23.32 -20.99
N PRO A 15 18.36 -23.81 -20.19
CA PRO A 15 19.09 -23.02 -19.19
C PRO A 15 20.24 -22.20 -19.77
N TYR A 16 20.49 -21.04 -19.17
CA TYR A 16 21.70 -20.26 -19.42
C TYR A 16 22.88 -20.88 -18.64
N SER A 17 23.57 -21.82 -19.28
CA SER A 17 24.93 -22.22 -18.91
C SER A 17 25.87 -21.77 -20.03
N HIS A 18 26.65 -20.73 -19.78
CA HIS A 18 27.84 -20.45 -20.59
C HIS A 18 29.01 -20.13 -19.67
N SER A 19 29.79 -21.18 -19.40
CA SER A 19 31.20 -21.11 -19.09
C SER A 19 31.91 -20.43 -20.26
N ASN A 20 32.48 -19.25 -20.03
CA ASN A 20 33.41 -18.63 -20.98
C ASN A 20 34.75 -18.42 -20.27
N ILE A 21 35.62 -19.42 -20.44
CA ILE A 21 37.02 -19.39 -20.05
C ILE A 21 37.75 -18.55 -21.09
N HIS A 22 37.90 -17.25 -20.83
CA HIS A 22 38.88 -16.44 -21.55
C HIS A 22 40.25 -16.62 -20.87
N ARG A 23 41.14 -17.32 -21.56
CA ARG A 23 42.58 -17.35 -21.27
C ARG A 23 43.14 -15.94 -21.45
N TYR A 24 43.58 -15.31 -20.37
CA TYR A 24 44.48 -14.16 -20.44
C TYR A 24 45.92 -14.64 -20.70
N PRO A 25 46.70 -13.93 -21.53
CA PRO A 25 48.13 -14.22 -21.70
C PRO A 25 48.89 -13.90 -20.41
N ALA A 26 49.83 -14.78 -20.06
CA ALA A 26 50.73 -14.62 -18.92
C ALA A 26 51.58 -13.34 -19.10
N ALA A 27 51.45 -12.40 -18.16
CA ALA A 27 52.36 -11.27 -18.04
C ALA A 27 53.70 -11.74 -17.42
N PRO A 28 54.84 -11.21 -17.88
CA PRO A 28 56.15 -11.58 -17.35
C PRO A 28 56.37 -10.94 -15.98
N GLY A 29 57.10 -11.66 -15.13
CA GLY A 29 57.37 -11.28 -13.75
C GLY A 29 57.99 -9.89 -13.60
N SER A 30 57.52 -9.17 -12.59
CA SER A 30 58.23 -8.09 -11.91
C SER A 30 57.98 -8.29 -10.42
N SER A 31 58.97 -8.83 -9.71
CA SER A 31 59.79 -8.05 -8.79
C SER A 31 58.97 -7.55 -7.61
N ASP A 32 59.10 -8.30 -6.52
CA ASP A 32 58.68 -7.92 -5.18
C ASP A 32 59.17 -6.51 -4.84
N THR A 33 58.24 -5.59 -4.70
CA THR A 33 58.36 -4.53 -3.70
C THR A 33 57.11 -4.63 -2.85
N GLU A 34 57.24 -5.34 -1.73
CA GLU A 34 56.36 -5.14 -0.58
C GLU A 34 56.55 -3.68 -0.14
N ASP A 35 55.77 -2.77 -0.72
CA ASP A 35 55.57 -1.45 -0.13
C ASP A 35 54.80 -1.68 1.17
N GLU A 36 55.56 -1.98 2.23
CA GLU A 36 55.13 -1.96 3.61
C GLU A 36 54.62 -0.54 3.91
N VAL A 37 53.33 -0.31 3.65
CA VAL A 37 52.63 0.91 4.05
C VAL A 37 52.66 0.94 5.57
N LYS A 38 53.68 1.61 6.12
CA LYS A 38 53.79 1.98 7.53
C LYS A 38 52.64 2.92 7.89
N THR A 39 51.45 2.37 8.09
CA THR A 39 50.34 3.06 8.73
C THR A 39 50.75 3.38 10.16
N THR A 40 51.10 4.63 10.40
CA THR A 40 51.41 5.12 11.75
C THR A 40 50.18 4.94 12.66
N PRO A 41 50.36 4.65 13.96
CA PRO A 41 49.27 4.39 14.90
C PRO A 41 48.18 5.47 14.91
N VAL A 42 48.59 6.74 14.74
CA VAL A 42 47.71 7.92 14.68
C VAL A 42 46.77 7.89 13.45
N ARG A 43 47.25 7.39 12.30
CA ARG A 43 46.43 7.31 11.08
C ARG A 43 45.40 6.20 11.17
N ARG A 44 45.75 5.06 11.81
CA ARG A 44 44.83 3.94 12.06
C ARG A 44 43.70 4.33 13.03
N SER A 45 44.00 5.06 14.11
CA SER A 45 42.98 5.58 15.05
C SER A 45 42.00 6.56 14.38
N ARG A 46 42.48 7.51 13.56
CA ARG A 46 41.58 8.43 12.84
C ARG A 46 40.66 7.72 11.83
N LEU A 47 41.08 6.58 11.31
CA LEU A 47 40.25 5.76 10.41
C LEU A 47 39.14 5.06 11.19
N THR A 48 39.46 4.46 12.34
CA THR A 48 38.45 3.82 13.20
C THR A 48 37.40 4.82 13.70
N ASP A 49 37.83 6.01 14.15
CA ASP A 49 36.91 7.07 14.60
C ASP A 49 35.93 7.49 13.49
N LYS A 50 36.41 7.59 12.25
CA LYS A 50 35.57 7.89 11.08
C LYS A 50 34.58 6.77 10.77
N TYR A 51 35.00 5.51 10.87
CA TYR A 51 34.10 4.37 10.66
C TYR A 51 33.00 4.33 11.73
N GLU A 52 33.34 4.56 13.00
CA GLU A 52 32.39 4.62 14.10
C GLU A 52 31.38 5.76 13.92
N GLU A 53 31.83 6.93 13.46
CA GLU A 53 30.94 8.06 13.16
C GLU A 53 29.97 7.73 12.01
N ILE A 54 30.48 7.13 10.93
CA ILE A 54 29.67 6.70 9.79
C ILE A 54 28.64 5.65 10.22
N GLU A 55 29.05 4.68 11.04
CA GLU A 55 28.15 3.64 11.56
C GLU A 55 27.08 4.25 12.49
N ALA A 56 27.47 5.16 13.38
CA ALA A 56 26.54 5.86 14.25
C ALA A 56 25.54 6.69 13.44
N LYS A 57 25.99 7.36 12.38
CA LYS A 57 25.11 8.08 11.46
C LYS A 57 24.16 7.14 10.72
N ALA A 58 24.67 6.03 10.17
CA ALA A 58 23.86 5.03 9.48
C ALA A 58 22.78 4.44 10.39
N LYS A 59 23.11 4.13 11.66
CA LYS A 59 22.16 3.66 12.67
C LYS A 59 21.06 4.69 12.96
N ARG A 60 21.43 5.98 13.06
CA ARG A 60 20.45 7.07 13.25
C ARG A 60 19.51 7.20 12.05
N ASP A 61 20.06 7.18 10.85
CA ASP A 61 19.28 7.30 9.60
C ASP A 61 18.36 6.09 9.42
N GLN A 62 18.85 4.89 9.69
CA GLN A 62 18.05 3.66 9.66
C GLN A 62 16.86 3.74 10.63
N LYS A 63 17.09 4.19 11.88
CA LYS A 63 16.02 4.38 12.87
C LYS A 63 14.98 5.39 12.39
N ARG A 64 15.43 6.49 11.76
CA ARG A 64 14.54 7.51 11.20
C ARG A 64 13.68 6.94 10.08
N LEU A 65 14.27 6.18 9.16
CA LEU A 65 13.55 5.53 8.06
C LEU A 65 12.54 4.51 8.56
N TYR A 66 12.89 3.72 9.58
CA TYR A 66 11.98 2.78 10.21
C TYR A 66 10.73 3.48 10.78
N ASN A 67 10.91 4.58 11.52
CA ASN A 67 9.80 5.33 12.09
C ASN A 67 8.90 5.97 11.02
N LEU A 68 9.49 6.49 9.94
CA LEU A 68 8.73 7.05 8.82
C LEU A 68 7.88 5.98 8.13
N ARG A 69 8.48 4.80 7.86
CA ARG A 69 7.78 3.67 7.25
C ARG A 69 6.64 3.17 8.16
N ALA A 70 6.88 3.02 9.45
CA ALA A 70 5.86 2.59 10.41
C ALA A 70 4.64 3.53 10.38
N ARG A 71 4.88 4.84 10.50
CA ARG A 71 3.81 5.85 10.43
C ARG A 71 3.09 5.84 9.07
N GLN A 72 3.82 5.64 7.97
CA GLN A 72 3.21 5.54 6.64
C GLN A 72 2.31 4.31 6.53
N THR A 73 2.73 3.16 7.07
CA THR A 73 1.88 1.96 7.13
C THR A 73 0.60 2.26 7.92
N ASP A 74 0.70 2.85 9.11
CA ASP A 74 -0.46 3.16 9.96
C ASP A 74 -1.49 4.06 9.25
N LEU A 75 -1.01 5.05 8.48
CA LEU A 75 -1.88 5.97 7.73
C LEU A 75 -2.61 5.31 6.55
N LEU A 76 -2.09 4.17 6.07
CA LEU A 76 -2.61 3.43 4.93
C LEU A 76 -3.38 2.16 5.34
N THR A 77 -3.50 1.92 6.65
CA THR A 77 -4.24 0.80 7.22
C THR A 77 -5.72 1.12 7.33
N CYS A 78 -6.55 0.20 6.85
CA CYS A 78 -7.99 0.24 7.02
C CYS A 78 -8.35 -0.02 8.51
N PRO A 79 -9.14 0.86 9.16
CA PRO A 79 -9.47 0.71 10.58
C PRO A 79 -10.43 -0.45 10.86
N VAL A 80 -10.94 -1.13 9.83
CA VAL A 80 -11.90 -2.24 9.95
C VAL A 80 -11.19 -3.59 9.96
N CYS A 81 -10.36 -3.86 8.95
CA CYS A 81 -9.62 -5.13 8.87
C CYS A 81 -8.23 -5.05 9.48
N LEU A 82 -7.75 -3.85 9.86
CA LEU A 82 -6.42 -3.60 10.42
C LEU A 82 -5.27 -4.03 9.50
N ASP A 83 -5.54 -4.06 8.20
CA ASP A 83 -4.56 -4.32 7.13
C ASP A 83 -4.57 -3.15 6.14
N PHE A 84 -3.67 -3.13 5.16
CA PHE A 84 -3.63 -2.14 4.09
C PHE A 84 -5.00 -1.93 3.43
N ALA A 85 -5.36 -0.67 3.20
CA ALA A 85 -6.63 -0.28 2.63
C ALA A 85 -6.73 -0.57 1.12
N PHE A 86 -6.80 -1.85 0.74
CA PHE A 86 -6.90 -2.25 -0.67
C PHE A 86 -8.21 -1.76 -1.33
N GLN A 87 -8.08 -1.33 -2.58
CA GLN A 87 -9.09 -0.54 -3.30
C GLN A 87 -9.53 0.67 -2.46
N ALA A 88 -8.53 1.45 -2.05
CA ALA A 88 -8.64 2.59 -1.16
C ALA A 88 -9.84 3.49 -1.47
N GLN A 89 -10.75 3.60 -0.49
CA GLN A 89 -11.89 4.51 -0.50
C GLN A 89 -11.69 5.60 0.56
N ILE A 90 -11.85 6.86 0.16
CA ILE A 90 -11.83 8.01 1.07
C ILE A 90 -13.27 8.45 1.32
N THR A 91 -13.67 8.50 2.59
CA THR A 91 -14.98 9.05 2.98
C THR A 91 -14.99 10.58 2.90
N GLU A 92 -16.18 11.19 2.92
CA GLU A 92 -16.31 12.66 2.95
C GLU A 92 -15.64 13.33 4.16
N CYS A 93 -15.50 12.60 5.27
CA CYS A 93 -14.75 13.05 6.45
C CYS A 93 -13.24 12.79 6.36
N GLY A 94 -12.75 12.25 5.23
CA GLY A 94 -11.33 12.07 4.93
C GLY A 94 -10.68 10.77 5.42
N HIS A 95 -11.45 9.84 5.98
CA HIS A 95 -10.91 8.58 6.50
C HIS A 95 -10.85 7.49 5.42
N LEU A 96 -9.79 6.67 5.50
CA LEU A 96 -9.46 5.66 4.49
C LEU A 96 -9.94 4.26 4.91
N TYR A 97 -10.53 3.55 3.96
CA TYR A 97 -11.00 2.16 4.14
C TYR A 97 -10.74 1.32 2.90
N CYS A 98 -10.74 -0.01 3.06
CA CYS A 98 -10.92 -0.91 1.92
C CYS A 98 -12.33 -0.75 1.34
N ALA A 99 -12.47 -0.85 0.01
CA ALA A 99 -13.79 -0.83 -0.62
C ALA A 99 -14.76 -1.88 -0.05
N GLY A 100 -14.29 -3.12 0.15
CA GLY A 100 -15.13 -4.20 0.69
C GLY A 100 -15.51 -4.00 2.15
N CYS A 101 -14.59 -3.48 2.97
CA CYS A 101 -14.88 -3.17 4.38
C CYS A 101 -15.95 -2.08 4.50
N LEU A 102 -15.80 -1.00 3.70
CA LEU A 102 -16.72 0.12 3.72
C LEU A 102 -18.11 -0.32 3.21
N ALA A 103 -18.16 -1.12 2.13
CA ALA A 103 -19.40 -1.73 1.65
C ALA A 103 -20.09 -2.60 2.71
N THR A 104 -19.33 -3.38 3.50
CA THR A 104 -19.89 -4.20 4.59
C THR A 104 -20.52 -3.33 5.69
N ILE A 105 -19.86 -2.22 6.08
CA ILE A 105 -20.43 -1.27 7.04
C ILE A 105 -21.74 -0.70 6.48
N ARG A 106 -21.73 -0.29 5.21
CA ARG A 106 -22.91 0.28 4.55
C ARG A 106 -24.08 -0.69 4.52
N LEU A 107 -23.84 -1.95 4.13
CA LEU A 107 -24.87 -2.99 4.09
C LEU A 107 -25.54 -3.17 5.45
N ARG A 108 -24.76 -3.25 6.54
CA ARG A 108 -25.31 -3.32 7.90
C ARG A 108 -26.16 -2.11 8.25
N SER A 109 -25.69 -0.89 7.95
CA SER A 109 -26.48 0.32 8.20
C SER A 109 -27.81 0.32 7.42
N VAL A 110 -27.82 -0.20 6.20
CA VAL A 110 -29.04 -0.31 5.39
C VAL A 110 -30.00 -1.34 6.00
N GLU A 111 -29.52 -2.51 6.43
CA GLU A 111 -30.31 -3.53 7.12
C GLU A 111 -30.92 -3.00 8.43
N GLU A 112 -30.18 -2.18 9.16
CA GLU A 112 -30.60 -1.54 10.41
C GLU A 112 -31.41 -0.25 10.21
N GLN A 113 -31.66 0.15 8.96
CA GLN A 113 -32.32 1.43 8.60
C GLN A 113 -31.63 2.67 9.22
N ALA A 114 -30.34 2.58 9.48
CA ALA A 114 -29.53 3.59 10.12
C ALA A 114 -28.66 4.39 9.13
N PHE A 115 -28.04 5.47 9.62
CA PHE A 115 -26.96 6.15 8.91
C PHE A 115 -25.69 5.30 8.93
N THR A 116 -24.90 5.42 7.88
CA THR A 116 -23.57 4.82 7.86
C THR A 116 -22.62 5.71 8.63
N ILE A 117 -21.96 5.16 9.64
CA ILE A 117 -21.11 5.93 10.56
C ILE A 117 -19.65 5.61 10.26
N CYS A 118 -18.81 6.66 10.23
CA CYS A 118 -17.37 6.51 10.13
C CYS A 118 -16.81 5.83 11.38
N GLY A 119 -16.16 4.68 11.21
CA GLY A 119 -15.49 3.95 12.30
C GLY A 119 -14.34 4.70 12.98
N VAL A 120 -13.85 5.82 12.43
CA VAL A 120 -12.76 6.62 13.00
C VAL A 120 -13.28 7.82 13.77
N CYS A 121 -13.95 8.77 13.11
CA CYS A 121 -14.45 9.99 13.76
C CYS A 121 -15.88 9.88 14.31
N ARG A 122 -16.59 8.78 14.03
CA ARG A 122 -17.99 8.55 14.42
C ARG A 122 -19.01 9.55 13.83
N GLY A 123 -18.61 10.32 12.81
CA GLY A 123 -19.53 11.14 12.03
C GLY A 123 -20.34 10.30 11.04
N ASP A 124 -21.54 10.78 10.72
CA ASP A 124 -22.36 10.23 9.64
C ASP A 124 -21.66 10.39 8.29
N LEU A 125 -21.87 9.41 7.40
CA LEU A 125 -21.41 9.41 6.02
C LEU A 125 -22.63 9.55 5.11
N TYR A 126 -22.78 10.72 4.50
CA TYR A 126 -23.90 11.04 3.62
C TYR A 126 -23.58 10.79 2.15
N LEU A 127 -22.32 11.02 1.74
CA LEU A 127 -21.87 10.85 0.37
C LEU A 127 -21.23 9.48 0.12
N ASN A 128 -21.23 9.11 -1.16
CA ASN A 128 -20.53 7.93 -1.63
C ASN A 128 -19.01 8.14 -1.47
N PRO A 129 -18.28 7.20 -0.86
CA PRO A 129 -16.83 7.25 -0.76
C PRO A 129 -16.18 7.35 -2.14
N LEU A 130 -15.07 8.08 -2.22
CA LEU A 130 -14.33 8.29 -3.45
C LEU A 130 -13.17 7.29 -3.55
N PRO A 131 -13.05 6.53 -4.66
CA PRO A 131 -11.88 5.71 -4.90
C PRO A 131 -10.65 6.60 -5.10
N CYS A 132 -9.56 6.30 -4.41
CA CYS A 132 -8.32 7.06 -4.51
C CYS A 132 -7.21 6.23 -5.17
N ARG A 133 -7.14 6.28 -6.50
CA ARG A 133 -6.13 5.53 -7.26
C ARG A 133 -4.68 5.84 -6.86
N PRO A 134 -4.27 7.10 -6.65
CA PRO A 134 -2.89 7.39 -6.24
C PRO A 134 -2.52 6.75 -4.89
N LEU A 135 -3.44 6.74 -3.91
CA LEU A 135 -3.18 6.05 -2.64
C LEU A 135 -3.13 4.53 -2.84
N GLN A 136 -3.97 3.99 -3.72
CA GLN A 136 -3.94 2.57 -4.05
C GLN A 136 -2.59 2.13 -4.61
N ASP A 137 -2.01 2.90 -5.55
CA ASP A 137 -0.71 2.57 -6.13
C ASP A 137 0.42 2.58 -5.06
N VAL A 138 0.36 3.52 -4.11
CA VAL A 138 1.30 3.57 -2.98
C VAL A 138 1.12 2.35 -2.05
N ILE A 139 -0.12 1.99 -1.73
CA ILE A 139 -0.45 0.83 -0.90
C ILE A 139 0.07 -0.45 -1.53
N GLU A 140 -0.19 -0.66 -2.82
CA GLU A 140 0.26 -1.84 -3.56
C GLU A 140 1.79 -1.90 -3.65
N SER A 141 2.45 -0.76 -3.83
CA SER A 141 3.91 -0.67 -3.83
C SER A 141 4.51 -1.11 -2.49
N ILE A 142 3.96 -0.63 -1.37
CA ILE A 142 4.41 -1.00 -0.03
C ILE A 142 4.10 -2.47 0.28
N ALA A 143 2.90 -2.93 -0.06
CA ALA A 143 2.49 -4.31 0.12
C ALA A 143 3.43 -5.26 -0.65
N THR A 144 3.75 -4.94 -1.90
CA THR A 144 4.70 -5.69 -2.73
C THR A 144 6.10 -5.70 -2.11
N ALA A 145 6.59 -4.56 -1.62
CA ALA A 145 7.88 -4.47 -0.94
C ALA A 145 7.93 -5.27 0.38
N ASN A 146 6.77 -5.55 0.98
CA ASN A 146 6.61 -6.40 2.15
C ASN A 146 6.35 -7.88 1.78
N SER A 147 6.37 -8.23 0.50
CA SER A 147 6.00 -9.55 0.00
C SER A 147 4.58 -9.99 0.40
N LEU A 148 3.65 -9.03 0.55
CA LEU A 148 2.24 -9.31 0.82
C LEU A 148 1.49 -9.57 -0.49
N THR A 149 0.50 -10.46 -0.43
CA THR A 149 -0.40 -10.71 -1.55
C THR A 149 -1.41 -9.58 -1.68
N ILE A 150 -1.49 -8.97 -2.86
CA ILE A 150 -2.51 -7.97 -3.17
C ILE A 150 -3.82 -8.72 -3.49
N PRO A 151 -4.93 -8.45 -2.79
CA PRO A 151 -6.21 -9.07 -3.09
C PRO A 151 -6.72 -8.70 -4.49
N ASP A 152 -7.46 -9.60 -5.11
CA ASP A 152 -8.13 -9.34 -6.38
C ASP A 152 -9.06 -8.12 -6.28
N HIS A 153 -9.24 -7.44 -7.42
CA HIS A 153 -10.18 -6.35 -7.52
C HIS A 153 -11.60 -6.85 -7.22
N VAL A 154 -12.29 -6.20 -6.28
CA VAL A 154 -13.68 -6.52 -5.92
C VAL A 154 -14.57 -5.40 -6.43
N SER A 155 -15.52 -5.76 -7.30
CA SER A 155 -16.56 -4.83 -7.75
C SER A 155 -17.45 -4.47 -6.57
N ASN A 156 -17.12 -3.40 -5.86
CA ASN A 156 -17.92 -2.89 -4.77
C ASN A 156 -18.76 -1.72 -5.27
N VAL A 157 -20.07 -1.96 -5.42
CA VAL A 157 -21.03 -0.89 -5.67
C VAL A 157 -21.45 -0.37 -4.31
N TRP A 158 -21.05 0.86 -3.98
CA TRP A 158 -21.71 1.61 -2.94
C TRP A 158 -23.11 1.93 -3.46
N ALA A 159 -24.07 1.05 -3.18
CA ALA A 159 -25.42 1.23 -3.67
C ALA A 159 -25.96 2.55 -3.12
N ASP A 160 -26.38 3.43 -4.03
CA ASP A 160 -27.06 4.66 -3.66
C ASP A 160 -28.19 4.30 -2.71
N ARG A 161 -28.33 5.07 -1.61
CA ARG A 161 -29.54 4.97 -0.81
C ARG A 161 -30.69 5.21 -1.79
N PRO A 162 -31.73 4.37 -1.87
CA PRO A 162 -32.98 4.86 -2.42
C PRO A 162 -33.28 6.12 -1.61
N VAL A 163 -33.26 7.27 -2.28
CA VAL A 163 -33.79 8.50 -1.71
C VAL A 163 -35.20 8.10 -1.35
N TYR A 164 -35.49 7.97 -0.05
CA TYR A 164 -36.88 7.93 0.40
C TYR A 164 -37.42 9.28 -0.03
N VAL A 165 -38.03 9.31 -1.21
CA VAL A 165 -38.85 10.43 -1.66
C VAL A 165 -39.88 10.53 -0.55
N ALA A 166 -39.80 11.58 0.26
CA ALA A 166 -40.87 11.88 1.18
C ALA A 166 -42.16 11.88 0.35
N ASP A 167 -43.11 11.04 0.71
CA ASP A 167 -44.40 10.95 0.03
C ASP A 167 -44.94 12.38 -0.15
N PRO A 168 -45.18 12.86 -1.39
CA PRO A 168 -45.74 14.20 -1.60
C PRO A 168 -47.18 14.36 -1.06
N GLY A 169 -47.74 13.32 -0.43
CA GLY A 169 -49.16 13.20 -0.13
C GLY A 169 -49.63 13.76 1.20
N MET A 170 -48.79 14.40 2.02
CA MET A 170 -49.18 14.80 3.38
C MET A 170 -49.13 16.31 3.65
N PHE A 171 -49.61 17.14 2.72
CA PHE A 171 -49.97 18.53 2.99
C PHE A 171 -51.17 18.98 2.15
N THR A 172 -52.33 18.33 2.31
CA THR A 172 -53.63 18.93 1.96
C THR A 172 -54.20 19.65 3.17
N GLY A 173 -53.45 20.62 3.69
CA GLY A 173 -53.98 21.61 4.61
C GLY A 173 -54.80 22.64 3.83
N THR A 174 -56.12 22.47 3.79
CA THR A 174 -57.03 23.48 3.27
C THR A 174 -56.94 24.74 4.12
N LEU A 175 -56.35 25.80 3.56
CA LEU A 175 -56.51 27.15 4.09
C LEU A 175 -57.97 27.57 3.85
N SER A 176 -58.77 27.57 4.92
CA SER A 176 -60.06 28.28 4.93
C SER A 176 -59.79 29.78 4.93
N PRO A 177 -60.38 30.57 4.01
CA PRO A 177 -60.43 32.01 4.15
C PRO A 177 -61.71 32.39 4.90
N THR A 178 -61.57 32.91 6.11
CA THR A 178 -62.64 33.68 6.77
C THR A 178 -62.26 35.15 6.74
N LEU A 179 -62.95 35.89 5.86
CA LEU A 179 -63.35 37.28 6.05
C LEU A 179 -64.87 37.29 6.16
#